data_AF-A0A0C1D5S7-F1
#
_entry.id   AF-A0A0C1D5S7-F1
#
_cell.length_a   1.000
_cell.length_b   1.000
_cell.length_c   1.000
_cell.angle_alpha   90.00
_cell.angle_beta   90.00
_cell.angle_gamma   90.00
#
_symmetry.space_group_name_H-M   'P 1'
#
loop_
_entity.id
_entity.type
_entity.pdbx_description
1 polymer ?
#
loop_
_entity_poly.entity_id
_entity_poly.type
_entity_poly.pdbx_seq_one_letter_code
_entity_poly.pdbx_strand_id
1 'polypeptide(L)' 'MISVFKTNVFTDSELSKISPLLNRYFKEIKWNIDLWDNDKILRVDSNKDWTKEITELFNSIGLNCTHLEAFHSDPF' A
#
# COMPACT_ATOMS: atom_id res chain seq x y z
N MET A 1 4.78 6.49 -10.49
CA MET A 1 4.11 5.22 -10.81
C MET A 1 3.17 4.93 -9.66
N ILE A 2 1.89 4.71 -9.96
CA ILE A 2 0.87 4.49 -8.94
C ILE A 2 0.54 3.00 -8.93
N SER A 3 0.98 2.29 -7.91
CA SER A 3 0.64 0.89 -7.68
C SER A 3 -0.59 0.80 -6.78
N VAL A 4 -1.56 0.00 -7.19
CA VAL A 4 -2.83 -0.23 -6.51
C VAL A 4 -2.82 -1.65 -5.98
N PHE A 5 -3.11 -1.79 -4.69
CA PHE A 5 -3.13 -3.04 -3.97
C PHE A 5 -4.45 -3.23 -3.25
N LYS A 6 -4.95 -4.46 -3.25
CA LYS A 6 -6.05 -4.89 -2.39
C LYS A 6 -5.48 -5.37 -1.06
N THR A 7 -5.97 -4.82 0.04
CA THR A 7 -5.52 -5.21 1.38
C THR A 7 -6.66 -5.82 2.18
N ASN A 8 -6.31 -6.56 3.23
CA ASN A 8 -7.28 -7.08 4.19
C ASN A 8 -7.38 -6.20 5.45
N VAL A 9 -7.08 -4.90 5.33
CA VAL A 9 -7.16 -3.94 6.43
C VAL A 9 -8.61 -3.51 6.58
N PHE A 10 -9.30 -4.00 7.61
CA PHE A 10 -10.70 -3.62 7.85
C PHE A 10 -10.88 -2.64 8.99
N THR A 11 -9.91 -2.60 9.90
CA THR A 11 -10.01 -1.82 11.13
C THR A 11 -8.99 -0.69 11.17
N ASP A 12 -9.38 0.41 11.81
CA ASP A 12 -8.48 1.53 12.07
C ASP A 12 -7.26 1.10 12.92
N SER A 13 -7.43 0.09 13.78
CA SER A 13 -6.35 -0.51 14.56
C SER A 13 -5.27 -1.17 13.68
N GLU A 14 -5.66 -1.84 12.59
CA GLU A 14 -4.71 -2.40 11.63
C GLU A 14 -4.04 -1.30 10.81
N LEU A 15 -4.82 -0.30 10.38
CA LEU A 15 -4.29 0.87 9.69
C LEU A 15 -3.25 1.61 10.54
N SER A 16 -3.53 1.79 11.84
CA SER A 16 -2.62 2.43 12.79
C SER A 16 -1.34 1.61 13.05
N LYS A 17 -1.34 0.30 12.77
CA LYS A 17 -0.12 -0.53 12.86
C LYS A 17 0.74 -0.40 11.60
N ILE A 18 0.11 -0.45 10.41
CA ILE A 18 0.83 -0.43 9.13
C ILE A 18 1.28 0.98 8.73
N SER A 19 0.52 2.03 9.09
CA SER A 19 0.82 3.42 8.78
C SER A 19 2.23 3.88 9.24
N PRO A 20 2.63 3.70 10.51
CA PRO A 20 3.98 4.05 10.94
C PRO A 20 5.06 3.19 10.30
N LEU A 21 4.76 1.93 9.94
CA LEU A 21 5.71 1.07 9.23
C LEU A 21 5.94 1.57 7.81
N LEU A 22 4.87 1.85 7.06
CA LEU A 22 4.96 2.41 5.70
C LEU A 22 5.73 3.73 5.71
N ASN A 23 5.41 4.64 6.64
CA ASN A 23 6.13 5.91 6.77
C ASN A 23 7.60 5.74 7.19
N ARG A 24 7.94 4.67 7.93
CA ARG A 24 9.31 4.40 8.37
C ARG A 24 10.15 3.77 7.26
N TYR A 25 9.60 2.78 6.56
CA TYR A 25 10.29 2.04 5.50
C TYR A 25 10.35 2.85 4.19
N PHE A 26 9.30 3.61 3.90
CA PHE A 26 9.15 4.30 2.63
C PHE A 26 8.90 5.80 2.83
N LYS A 27 9.91 6.50 3.34
CA LYS A 27 9.85 7.95 3.57
C LYS A 27 9.65 8.79 2.30
N GLU A 28 10.02 8.23 1.15
CA GLU A 28 10.03 8.94 -0.14
C GLU A 28 8.83 8.58 -1.03
N ILE A 29 7.93 7.71 -0.57
CA ILE A 29 6.72 7.33 -1.33
C ILE A 29 5.49 7.97 -0.69
N LYS A 30 4.50 8.30 -1.51
CA LYS A 30 3.17 8.67 -1.02
C LYS A 30 2.30 7.44 -1.06
N TRP A 31 1.52 7.21 -0.01
CA TRP A 31 0.59 6.10 0.02
C TRP A 31 -0.72 6.54 0.67
N ASN A 32 -1.81 5.89 0.28
CA ASN A 32 -3.14 6.13 0.82
C ASN A 32 -3.91 4.81 0.91
N ILE A 33 -4.52 4.53 2.05
CA ILE A 33 -5.41 3.38 2.22
C ILE A 33 -6.84 3.88 2.29
N ASP A 34 -7.68 3.43 1.36
CA ASP A 34 -9.09 3.73 1.39
C ASP A 34 -9.85 2.66 2.18
N LEU A 35 -10.17 2.98 3.44
CA LEU A 35 -10.96 2.11 4.31
C LEU A 35 -12.46 2.18 4.01
N TRP A 36 -12.92 3.17 3.25
CA TRP A 36 -14.33 3.37 2.93
C TRP A 36 -14.70 2.61 1.66
N ASP A 37 -13.72 2.37 0.81
CA ASP A 37 -13.83 1.45 -0.30
C ASP A 37 -14.10 0.02 0.20
N ASN A 38 -15.05 -0.66 -0.46
CA ASN A 38 -15.38 -2.05 -0.14
C ASN A 38 -14.18 -2.98 -0.37
N ASP A 39 -13.27 -2.61 -1.27
CA ASP A 39 -12.10 -3.41 -1.64
C ASP A 39 -10.84 -3.07 -0.84
N LYS A 40 -10.90 -2.13 0.13
CA LYS A 40 -9.79 -1.79 1.03
C LYS A 40 -8.48 -1.54 0.27
N ILE A 41 -8.57 -0.58 -0.63
CA ILE A 41 -7.54 -0.32 -1.63
C ILE A 41 -6.41 0.53 -1.03
N LEU A 42 -5.19 0.00 -1.08
CA LEU A 42 -3.96 0.73 -0.85
C LEU A 42 -3.44 1.26 -2.20
N ARG A 43 -3.23 2.57 -2.28
CA ARG A 43 -2.59 3.23 -3.42
C ARG A 43 -1.22 3.71 -3.00
N VAL A 44 -0.22 3.46 -3.81
CA VAL A 44 1.17 3.80 -3.54
C VAL A 44 1.71 4.52 -4.76
N ASP A 45 2.04 5.78 -4.59
CA ASP A 45 2.73 6.59 -5.58
C ASP A 45 4.23 6.64 -5.25
N SER A 46 5.01 6.07 -6.17
CA SER A 46 6.44 5.93 -6.05
C SER A 46 7.11 5.90 -7.42
N ASN A 47 8.41 6.20 -7.45
CA ASN A 47 9.20 6.16 -8.69
C ASN A 47 9.75 4.76 -9.02
N LYS A 48 9.55 3.79 -8.12
CA LYS A 48 10.05 2.42 -8.21
C LYS A 48 8.96 1.44 -7.84
N ASP A 49 9.04 0.23 -8.34
CA ASP A 49 8.14 -0.83 -7.91
C ASP A 49 8.54 -1.30 -6.49
N TRP A 50 7.65 -1.09 -5.52
CA TRP A 50 7.77 -1.55 -4.13
C TRP A 50 6.83 -2.72 -3.83
N THR A 51 6.31 -3.37 -4.87
CA THR A 51 5.23 -4.36 -4.78
C THR A 51 5.60 -5.51 -3.85
N LYS A 52 6.82 -6.01 -3.99
CA LYS A 52 7.32 -7.11 -3.17
C LYS A 52 7.53 -6.69 -1.73
N GLU A 53 8.24 -5.59 -1.47
CA GLU A 53 8.51 -5.08 -0.13
C GLU A 53 7.24 -4.75 0.65
N ILE A 54 6.24 -4.16 0.01
CA ILE A 54 4.94 -3.90 0.63
C ILE A 54 4.22 -5.21 0.95
N THR A 55 4.22 -6.17 0.02
CA THR A 55 3.61 -7.49 0.26
C THR A 55 4.27 -8.21 1.43
N GLU A 56 5.61 -8.21 1.51
CA GLU A 56 6.36 -8.80 2.62
C GLU A 56 6.09 -8.08 3.95
N LEU A 57 5.99 -6.75 3.94
CA LEU A 57 5.68 -5.95 5.13
C LEU A 57 4.31 -6.30 5.69
N PHE A 58 3.29 -6.39 4.84
CA PHE A 58 1.94 -6.78 5.26
C PHE A 58 1.91 -8.21 5.82
N ASN A 59 2.55 -9.15 5.14
CA ASN A 59 2.65 -10.55 5.61
C ASN A 59 3.35 -10.64 6.98
N SER A 60 4.39 -9.83 7.21
CA SER A 60 5.14 -9.80 8.48
C SER A 60 4.28 -9.40 9.68
N ILE A 61 3.16 -8.69 9.48
CA ILE A 61 2.23 -8.29 10.54
C ILE A 61 0.93 -9.11 10.54
N GLY A 62 0.87 -10.18 9.74
CA GLY A 62 -0.30 -11.06 9.62
C GLY A 62 -1.41 -10.49 8.75
N LEU A 63 -1.11 -9.53 7.87
CA LEU A 63 -2.05 -8.97 6.89
C LEU A 63 -1.74 -9.47 5.48
N ASN A 64 -2.79 -9.54 4.65
CA ASN A 64 -2.64 -9.84 3.23
C ASN A 64 -2.69 -8.55 2.40
N CYS A 65 -1.80 -8.48 1.42
CA CYS A 65 -1.74 -7.45 0.41
C CYS A 65 -1.52 -8.11 -0.95
N THR A 66 -2.40 -7.82 -1.90
CA THR A 66 -2.34 -8.35 -3.26
C THR A 66 -2.25 -7.19 -4.22
N HIS A 67 -1.21 -7.20 -5.06
CA HIS A 67 -1.09 -6.21 -6.13
C HIS A 67 -2.20 -6.40 -7.17
N LEU A 68 -2.89 -5.32 -7.52
CA LEU A 68 -3.93 -5.32 -8.54
C LEU A 68 -3.37 -4.78 -9.86
N GLU A 69 -3.04 -3.49 -9.88
CA GLU A 69 -2.69 -2.76 -11.10
C GLU A 69 -1.66 -1.68 -10.80
N ALA A 70 -0.79 -1.39 -11.76
CA ALA A 70 0.15 -0.28 -11.67
C ALA A 70 -0.03 0.67 -12.85
N PHE A 71 -0.24 1.94 -12.54
CA PHE A 71 -0.38 3.02 -13.50
C PHE A 71 0.98 3.71 -13.67
N HIS A 72 1.49 3.71 -14.90
CA HIS A 72 2.59 4.58 -15.29
C HIS A 72 1.99 5.89 -15.76
N SER A 73 2.19 6.96 -14.97
CA SER A 73 2.00 8.31 -15.49
C SER A 73 3.22 8.60 -16.35
N ASP A 74 3.15 8.28 -17.65
CA ASP A 74 4.13 8.73 -18.61
C ASP A 74 4.23 10.27 -18.52
N PRO A 75 5.45 10.85 -18.45
CA PRO A 75 5.59 12.28 -18.58
C PRO A 75 5.21 12.64 -20.02
N PHE A 76 4.10 13.36 -20.18
CA PHE A 76 3.78 14.06 -21.42
C PHE A 76 4.87 15.07 -21.78
#